data_AF-A0A7S2Q6Z3-F1
#
_entry.id   AF-A0A7S2Q6Z3-F1
#
_cell.length_a   1.000
_cell.length_b   1.000
_cell.length_c   1.000
_cell.angle_alpha   90.00
_cell.angle_beta   90.00
_cell.angle_gamma   90.00
#
_symmetry.space_group_name_H-M   'P 1'
#
loop_
_entity.id
_entity.type
_entity.pdbx_description
1 polymer ?
#
loop_
_entity_poly.entity_id
_entity_poly.type
_entity_poly.pdbx_seq_one_letter_code
_entity_poly.pdbx_strand_id
1 'polypeptide(L)'
;LVPRDLGDDALVALGYPPSRVEEVERVYKSYRDQFPSYTSYGCGHSLGGTVLHELACKFEGELAYAFDRVDVFNAGGSPLQKRSPPLRRTRFLSHRVEGDLFSLFYEPPGAASACRSSTE
;
A
#
# COMPACT_ATOMS: atom_id res chain seq x y z
N LEU A 1 -21.57 -3.00 -13.52
CA LEU A 1 -21.36 -1.73 -12.78
C LEU A 1 -21.25 -2.11 -11.32
N VAL A 2 -20.03 -2.37 -10.87
CA VAL A 2 -19.71 -2.93 -9.54
C VAL A 2 -19.98 -1.86 -8.48
N PRO A 3 -20.64 -2.17 -7.35
CA PRO A 3 -20.89 -1.17 -6.33
C PRO A 3 -19.52 -0.85 -5.68
N ARG A 4 -18.99 0.34 -6.00
CA ARG A 4 -17.89 0.93 -5.25
C ARG A 4 -18.33 1.03 -3.79
N ASP A 5 -17.48 0.58 -2.88
CA ASP A 5 -17.67 0.79 -1.46
C ASP A 5 -17.33 2.26 -1.17
N LEU A 6 -18.33 3.14 -1.35
CA LEU A 6 -18.20 4.58 -1.16
C LEU A 6 -17.66 4.95 0.23
N GLY A 7 -17.83 4.06 1.22
CA GLY A 7 -17.28 4.23 2.56
C GLY A 7 -15.75 4.13 2.57
N ASP A 8 -15.19 3.11 1.93
CA ASP A 8 -13.73 2.95 1.82
C ASP A 8 -13.12 4.07 0.95
N ASP A 9 -13.78 4.45 -0.15
CA ASP A 9 -13.34 5.58 -0.97
C ASP A 9 -13.32 6.90 -0.17
N ALA A 10 -14.31 7.11 0.71
CA ALA A 10 -14.37 8.27 1.60
C ALA A 10 -13.28 8.22 2.68
N LEU A 11 -12.99 7.06 3.27
CA LEU A 11 -11.89 6.89 4.22
C LEU A 11 -10.55 7.22 3.57
N VAL A 12 -10.29 6.69 2.38
CA VAL A 12 -9.08 6.99 1.61
C VAL A 12 -9.01 8.48 1.31
N ALA A 13 -10.10 9.11 0.85
CA ALA A 13 -10.15 10.55 0.58
C ALA A 13 -9.86 11.41 1.84
N LEU A 14 -10.28 10.94 3.02
CA LEU A 14 -10.00 11.58 4.31
C LEU A 14 -8.62 11.22 4.89
N GLY A 15 -7.82 10.41 4.19
CA GLY A 15 -6.47 10.02 4.60
C GLY A 15 -6.41 8.87 5.61
N TYR A 16 -7.52 8.15 5.81
CA TYR A 16 -7.59 6.96 6.66
C TYR A 16 -7.33 5.67 5.86
N PRO A 17 -6.77 4.63 6.50
CA PRO A 17 -6.62 3.33 5.87
C PRO A 17 -8.00 2.74 5.53
N PRO A 18 -8.12 1.95 4.45
CA PRO A 18 -9.34 1.21 4.15
C PRO A 18 -9.79 0.32 5.31
N SER A 19 -11.10 0.19 5.52
CA SER A 19 -11.68 -0.66 6.58
C SER A 19 -11.24 -2.12 6.50
N ARG A 20 -10.94 -2.58 5.28
CA ARG A 20 -10.51 -3.95 4.98
C ARG A 20 -9.08 -4.29 5.40
N VAL A 21 -8.26 -3.31 5.79
CA VAL A 21 -6.83 -3.55 6.11
C VAL A 21 -6.68 -4.58 7.22
N GLU A 22 -7.45 -4.47 8.31
CA GLU A 22 -7.35 -5.37 9.46
C GLU A 22 -7.75 -6.82 9.12
N GLU A 23 -8.81 -6.99 8.31
CA GLU A 23 -9.26 -8.31 7.90
C GLU A 23 -8.21 -8.99 7.00
N VAL A 24 -7.70 -8.27 6.00
CA VAL A 24 -6.69 -8.80 5.08
C VAL A 24 -5.38 -9.09 5.81
N GLU A 25 -4.99 -8.24 6.76
CA GLU A 25 -3.83 -8.47 7.62
C GLU A 25 -3.96 -9.80 8.36
N ARG A 26 -5.09 -10.03 9.04
CA ARG A 26 -5.35 -11.24 9.82
C ARG A 26 -5.27 -12.49 8.94
N VAL A 27 -5.91 -12.45 7.77
CA VAL A 27 -5.89 -13.58 6.82
C VAL A 27 -4.46 -13.83 6.32
N TYR A 28 -3.74 -12.78 5.92
CA TYR A 28 -2.36 -12.91 5.46
C TYR A 28 -1.43 -13.48 6.54
N LYS A 29 -1.49 -12.96 7.77
CA LYS A 29 -0.72 -13.49 8.90
C LYS A 29 -0.99 -14.98 9.11
N SER A 30 -2.25 -15.41 9.06
CA SER A 30 -2.61 -16.83 9.22
C SER A 30 -1.98 -17.74 8.15
N TYR A 31 -1.79 -17.26 6.91
CA TYR A 31 -1.11 -18.01 5.87
C TYR A 31 0.41 -17.99 6.03
N ARG A 32 0.98 -16.85 6.44
CA ARG A 32 2.41 -16.73 6.74
C ARG A 32 2.83 -17.63 7.90
N ASP A 33 1.98 -17.76 8.91
CA ASP A 33 2.22 -18.65 10.05
C ASP A 33 2.19 -20.13 9.64
N GLN A 34 1.30 -20.50 8.71
CA GLN A 34 1.22 -21.87 8.18
C GLN A 34 2.37 -22.21 7.22
N PHE A 35 2.86 -21.21 6.47
CA PHE A 35 3.89 -21.38 5.44
C PHE A 35 5.05 -20.38 5.63
N PRO A 36 5.81 -20.46 6.74
CA PRO A 36 6.78 -19.43 7.11
C PRO A 36 7.98 -19.34 6.14
N SER A 37 8.30 -20.44 5.45
CA SER A 37 9.41 -20.51 4.49
C SER A 37 9.09 -19.92 3.12
N TYR A 38 7.82 -19.59 2.83
CA TYR A 38 7.45 -19.08 1.51
C TYR A 38 7.91 -17.63 1.36
N THR A 39 8.31 -17.26 0.15
CA THR A 39 8.51 -15.85 -0.19
C THR A 39 7.15 -15.22 -0.51
N SER A 40 6.83 -14.09 0.11
CA SER A 40 5.56 -13.42 -0.09
C SER A 40 5.68 -12.25 -1.07
N TYR A 41 4.72 -12.19 -1.98
CA TYR A 41 4.54 -11.12 -2.95
C TYR A 41 3.13 -10.55 -2.80
N GLY A 42 3.00 -9.24 -2.91
CA GLY A 42 1.71 -8.55 -2.86
C GLY A 42 1.42 -7.83 -4.17
N CYS A 43 0.17 -7.84 -4.62
CA CYS A 43 -0.26 -6.92 -5.67
C CYS A 43 -1.69 -6.45 -5.44
N GLY A 44 -2.02 -5.26 -5.93
CA GLY A 44 -3.36 -4.72 -5.78
C GLY A 44 -3.63 -3.54 -6.70
N HIS A 45 -4.87 -3.46 -7.20
CA HIS A 45 -5.35 -2.34 -7.98
C HIS A 45 -6.33 -1.49 -7.16
N SER A 46 -6.32 -0.16 -7.36
CA SER A 46 -7.24 0.78 -6.72
C SER A 46 -7.24 0.59 -5.19
N LEU A 47 -8.40 0.32 -4.58
CA LEU A 47 -8.52 0.07 -3.15
C LEU A 47 -7.62 -1.08 -2.66
N GLY A 48 -7.48 -2.14 -3.44
CA GLY A 48 -6.58 -3.25 -3.12
C GLY A 48 -5.11 -2.80 -3.10
N GLY A 49 -4.74 -1.87 -3.98
CA GLY A 49 -3.41 -1.24 -3.97
C GLY A 49 -3.18 -0.44 -2.69
N THR A 50 -4.19 0.31 -2.23
CA THR A 50 -4.11 1.05 -0.96
C THR A 50 -4.01 0.11 0.24
N VAL A 51 -4.76 -0.99 0.27
CA VAL A 51 -4.61 -2.02 1.33
C VAL A 51 -3.20 -2.59 1.33
N LEU A 52 -2.65 -2.94 0.17
CA LEU A 52 -1.29 -3.48 0.07
C LEU A 52 -0.22 -2.45 0.45
N HIS A 53 -0.43 -1.16 0.20
CA HIS A 53 0.42 -0.09 0.73
C HIS A 53 0.46 -0.14 2.26
N GLU A 54 -0.70 -0.14 2.92
CA GLU A 54 -0.79 -0.14 4.37
C GLU A 54 -0.14 -1.38 4.99
N LEU A 55 -0.38 -2.56 4.42
CA LEU A 55 0.23 -3.81 4.89
C LEU A 55 1.75 -3.81 4.72
N ALA A 56 2.26 -3.34 3.57
CA ALA A 56 3.70 -3.25 3.35
C ALA A 56 4.38 -2.32 4.36
N CYS A 57 3.77 -1.17 4.64
CA CYS A 57 4.26 -0.22 5.64
C CYS A 57 4.20 -0.81 7.05
N LYS A 58 3.11 -1.49 7.41
CA LYS A 58 2.93 -2.13 8.72
C LYS A 58 3.95 -3.24 8.96
N PHE A 59 4.19 -4.10 7.97
CA PHE A 59 5.08 -5.26 8.10
C PHE A 59 6.55 -4.95 7.90
N GLU A 60 6.93 -3.72 7.57
CA GLU A 60 8.34 -3.33 7.47
C GLU A 60 9.14 -3.65 8.73
N GLY A 61 8.51 -3.58 9.92
CA GLY A 61 9.11 -3.96 11.20
C GLY A 61 8.96 -5.43 11.60
N GLU A 62 8.11 -6.19 10.92
CA GLU A 62 7.75 -7.57 11.30
C GLU A 62 8.31 -8.58 10.27
N LEU A 63 9.55 -9.03 10.48
CA LEU A 63 10.29 -9.91 9.55
C LEU A 63 9.51 -11.16 9.09
N ALA A 64 8.69 -11.75 9.97
CA ALA A 64 7.89 -12.92 9.63
C ALA A 64 6.83 -12.64 8.54
N TYR A 65 6.38 -11.39 8.43
CA TYR A 65 5.25 -10.99 7.60
C TYR A 65 5.64 -10.01 6.48
N ALA A 66 6.85 -9.44 6.51
CA ALA A 66 7.34 -8.56 5.46
C ALA A 66 7.24 -9.21 4.07
N PHE A 67 6.84 -8.43 3.07
CA PHE A 67 6.82 -8.86 1.68
C PHE A 67 8.22 -8.75 1.08
N ASP A 68 8.54 -9.60 0.12
CA ASP A 68 9.73 -9.42 -0.71
C ASP A 68 9.50 -8.29 -1.74
N ARG A 69 8.33 -8.29 -2.38
CA ARG A 69 7.90 -7.23 -3.30
C ARG A 69 6.39 -6.99 -3.26
N VAL A 70 6.01 -5.72 -3.38
CA VAL A 70 4.63 -5.28 -3.54
C VAL A 70 4.49 -4.41 -4.80
N ASP A 71 3.52 -4.74 -5.64
CA ASP A 71 3.15 -4.01 -6.86
C ASP A 71 1.74 -3.43 -6.74
N VAL A 72 1.63 -2.10 -6.69
CA VAL A 72 0.33 -1.42 -6.62
C VAL A 72 0.01 -0.67 -7.91
N PHE A 73 -1.25 -0.72 -8.32
CA PHE A 73 -1.71 -0.12 -9.57
C PHE A 73 -2.84 0.87 -9.28
N ASN A 74 -2.64 2.15 -9.61
CA ASN A 74 -3.62 3.22 -9.39
C ASN A 74 -4.17 3.23 -7.95
N ALA A 75 -3.30 3.00 -6.96
CA ALA A 75 -3.69 3.04 -5.56
C ALA A 75 -4.30 4.41 -5.22
N GLY A 76 -5.36 4.39 -4.41
CA GLY A 76 -5.99 5.61 -3.93
C GLY A 76 -5.13 6.28 -2.86
N GLY A 77 -5.09 7.61 -2.88
CA GLY A 77 -4.41 8.41 -1.86
C GLY A 77 -5.11 9.74 -1.61
N SER A 78 -4.69 10.45 -0.57
CA SER A 78 -5.30 11.71 -0.14
C SER A 78 -4.22 12.74 0.21
N PRO A 79 -4.48 14.04 0.00
CA PRO A 79 -3.59 15.11 0.46
C PRO A 79 -3.43 15.13 1.99
N LEU A 80 -4.35 14.50 2.73
CA LEU A 80 -4.30 14.36 4.19
C LEU A 80 -3.61 13.07 4.64
N GLN A 81 -3.27 12.17 3.71
CA GLN A 81 -2.65 10.90 4.03
C GLN A 81 -1.27 11.13 4.66
N LYS A 82 -1.02 10.45 5.77
CA LYS A 82 0.30 10.49 6.41
C LYS A 82 1.33 9.81 5.50
N ARG A 83 2.45 10.49 5.28
CA ARG A 83 3.56 9.95 4.48
C ARG A 83 4.22 8.77 5.18
N SER A 84 4.39 7.69 4.43
CA SER A 84 5.08 6.49 4.87
C SER A 84 6.60 6.61 4.63
N PRO A 85 7.46 6.19 5.58
CA PRO A 85 8.90 6.19 5.37
C PRO A 85 9.31 5.20 4.27
N PRO A 86 10.53 5.31 3.71
CA PRO A 86 11.05 4.33 2.77
C PRO A 86 11.09 2.92 3.39
N LEU A 87 10.62 1.92 2.65
CA LEU A 87 10.72 0.52 3.03
C LEU A 87 12.13 -0.01 2.72
N ARG A 88 12.72 -0.77 3.64
CA ARG A 88 14.05 -1.36 3.49
C ARG A 88 13.99 -2.84 3.18
N ARG A 89 12.92 -3.52 3.60
CA ARG A 89 12.73 -4.96 3.40
C ARG A 89 11.87 -5.25 2.19
N THR A 90 10.77 -4.50 2.05
CA THR A 90 9.83 -4.70 0.95
C THR A 90 10.20 -3.84 -0.24
N ARG A 91 10.44 -4.47 -1.41
CA ARG A 91 10.54 -3.73 -2.66
C ARG A 91 9.16 -3.22 -3.07
N PHE A 92 8.95 -1.91 -3.09
CA PHE A 92 7.65 -1.32 -3.39
C PHE A 92 7.64 -0.69 -4.77
N LEU A 93 6.75 -1.16 -5.65
CA LEU A 93 6.57 -0.65 -7.01
C LEU A 93 5.17 -0.08 -7.14
N SER A 94 5.09 1.19 -7.54
CA SER A 94 3.83 1.88 -7.77
C SER A 94 3.68 2.20 -9.24
N HIS A 95 2.58 1.74 -9.82
CA HIS A 95 2.22 1.92 -11.22
C HIS A 95 1.01 2.84 -11.29
N ARG A 96 1.13 3.95 -12.00
CA ARG A 96 0.05 4.94 -12.16
C ARG A 96 -0.28 5.11 -13.63
N VAL A 97 -1.58 5.06 -13.94
CA VAL A 97 -2.11 5.46 -15.24
C VAL A 97 -2.25 6.98 -15.25
N GLU A 98 -1.72 7.61 -16.29
CA GLU A 98 -1.85 9.05 -16.51
C GLU A 98 -3.33 9.45 -16.63
N GLY A 99 -3.72 10.55 -15.98
CA GLY A 99 -5.11 11.02 -15.97
C GLY A 99 -6.03 10.33 -14.97
N ASP A 100 -5.56 9.33 -14.22
CA ASP A 100 -6.35 8.77 -13.11
C ASP A 100 -6.42 9.78 -11.94
N LEU A 101 -7.65 10.23 -11.66
CA LEU A 101 -7.96 11.20 -10.61
C LEU A 101 -7.93 10.56 -9.22
N PHE A 102 -8.16 9.25 -9.10
CA PHE A 102 -8.23 8.56 -7.80
C PHE A 102 -6.84 8.34 -7.19
N SER A 103 -5.81 8.23 -8.02
CA SER A 103 -4.41 8.15 -7.60
C SER A 103 -3.71 9.50 -7.65
N LEU A 104 -4.44 10.63 -7.77
CA LEU A 104 -3.84 11.95 -7.96
C LEU A 104 -2.92 12.34 -6.81
N PHE A 105 -3.33 12.03 -5.60
CA PHE A 105 -2.61 12.35 -4.36
C PHE A 105 -1.87 11.16 -3.78
N TYR A 106 -1.81 10.03 -4.50
CA TYR A 106 -1.12 8.85 -4.00
C TYR A 106 0.39 9.05 -4.04
N GLU A 107 1.03 8.82 -2.88
CA GLU A 107 2.48 8.79 -2.74
C GLU A 107 2.92 7.40 -2.27
N PRO A 108 3.83 6.71 -2.99
CA PRO A 108 4.41 5.46 -2.49
C PRO A 108 5.32 5.72 -1.27
N PRO A 109 5.60 4.69 -0.46
CA PRO A 109 6.48 4.81 0.69
C PRO A 109 7.85 5.38 0.29
N GLY A 110 8.32 6.41 0.99
CA GLY A 110 9.59 7.08 0.70
C GLY A 110 9.60 8.09 -0.45
N ALA A 111 8.47 8.37 -1.11
CA ALA A 111 8.40 9.34 -2.22
C ALA A 111 8.94 10.74 -1.85
N ALA A 112 8.71 11.21 -0.61
CA ALA A 112 9.21 12.50 -0.14
C ALA A 112 10.75 12.57 -0.01
N SER A 113 11.44 11.43 0.13
CA SER A 113 12.91 11.37 0.21
C SER A 113 13.57 11.48 -1.16
N ALA A 114 12.92 10.99 -2.23
CA ALA A 114 13.44 11.04 -3.59
C ALA A 114 13.54 12.48 -4.15
N CYS A 115 12.74 13.41 -3.64
CA CYS A 115 12.77 14.81 -4.07
C CYS A 115 14.01 15.59 -3.56
N ARG A 116 14.80 15.02 -2.64
CA ARG A 116 15.98 15.69 -2.04
C ARG A 116 17.34 15.23 -2.62
N SER A 117 17.35 14.25 -3.52
CA SER A 117 18.59 13.69 -4.09
C SER A 117 18.91 14.18 -5.52
N SER A 118 18.23 15.23 -6.00
CA SER A 118 18.40 15.77 -7.37
C SER A 118 19.32 17.00 -7.43
N THR A 119 20.05 17.28 -6.35
CA THR A 119 21.06 18.34 -6.29
C THR A 119 22.35 17.75 -5.76
N GLU A 120 23.05 17.03 -6.63
CA GLU A 120 24.51 16.86 -6.61
C GLU A 120 25.04 17.01 -8.03
#